data_AF-A0A7G6T0Y7-F1
#
_entry.id   AF-A0A7G6T0Y7-F1
#
_cell.length_a   1.000
_cell.length_b   1.000
_cell.length_c   1.000
_cell.angle_alpha   90.00
_cell.angle_beta   90.00
_cell.angle_gamma   90.00
#
_symmetry.space_group_name_H-M   'P 1'
#
loop_
_entity.id
_entity.type
_entity.pdbx_description
1 polymer ?
#
loop_
_entity_poly.entity_id
_entity_poly.type
_entity_poly.pdbx_seq_one_letter_code
_entity_poly.pdbx_strand_id
1 'polypeptide(L)'
;MRTRHVVMLALSVLSIPAVSMPVQKARALEPERYTVYCADDRIEVSFWDLEQMKVRRGSNVCQFQSYTSYSSALNFAQKNFGGEGASCSC
;
A
#
# COMPACT_ATOMS: atom_id res chain seq x y z
N MET A 1 -14.22 -69.52 -44.19
CA MET A 1 -14.81 -68.53 -43.27
C MET A 1 -13.76 -67.45 -43.01
N ARG A 2 -14.03 -66.19 -43.36
CA ARG A 2 -13.06 -65.08 -43.28
C ARG A 2 -13.64 -64.02 -42.36
N THR A 3 -13.12 -63.94 -41.13
CA THR A 3 -13.55 -63.01 -40.10
C THR A 3 -13.13 -61.59 -40.47
N ARG A 4 -14.12 -60.69 -40.60
CA ARG A 4 -13.90 -59.26 -40.77
C ARG A 4 -13.86 -58.62 -39.37
N HIS A 5 -12.67 -58.27 -38.91
CA HIS A 5 -12.52 -57.46 -37.70
C HIS A 5 -12.76 -55.99 -38.07
N VAL A 6 -13.91 -55.46 -37.66
CA VAL A 6 -14.19 -54.02 -37.71
C VAL A 6 -13.53 -53.40 -36.49
N VAL A 7 -12.44 -52.66 -36.70
CA VAL A 7 -11.80 -51.87 -35.65
C VAL A 7 -12.60 -50.57 -35.50
N MET A 8 -13.47 -50.51 -34.49
CA MET A 8 -14.10 -49.25 -34.08
C MET A 8 -13.02 -48.37 -33.42
N LEU A 9 -12.63 -47.28 -34.10
CA LEU A 9 -11.84 -46.22 -33.51
C LEU A 9 -12.78 -45.31 -32.70
N ALA A 10 -12.84 -45.50 -31.38
CA ALA A 10 -13.57 -44.62 -30.48
C ALA A 10 -12.72 -43.37 -30.18
N LEU A 11 -13.02 -42.24 -30.83
CA LEU A 11 -12.47 -40.93 -30.48
C LEU A 11 -13.19 -40.40 -29.23
N SER A 12 -12.63 -40.66 -28.05
CA SER A 12 -13.06 -40.05 -26.79
C SER A 12 -12.56 -38.61 -26.71
N VAL A 13 -13.46 -37.65 -26.96
CA VAL A 13 -13.22 -36.21 -26.80
C VAL A 13 -13.21 -35.89 -25.30
N LEU A 14 -12.03 -35.62 -24.72
CA LEU A 14 -11.91 -35.08 -23.37
C LEU A 14 -12.29 -33.59 -23.39
N SER A 15 -13.53 -33.29 -23.02
CA SER A 15 -14.00 -31.93 -22.80
C SER A 15 -13.57 -31.44 -21.41
N ILE A 16 -12.59 -30.53 -21.39
CA ILE A 16 -12.19 -29.82 -20.16
C ILE A 16 -13.26 -28.75 -19.88
N PRO A 17 -13.95 -28.78 -18.73
CA PRO A 17 -14.90 -27.72 -18.40
C PRO A 17 -14.13 -26.42 -18.18
N ALA A 18 -14.45 -25.39 -18.98
CA ALA A 18 -13.90 -24.05 -18.81
C ALA A 18 -14.51 -23.42 -17.55
N VAL A 19 -13.79 -23.49 -16.43
CA VAL A 19 -14.14 -22.77 -15.20
C VAL A 19 -13.69 -21.33 -15.36
N SER A 20 -14.64 -20.42 -15.58
CA SER A 20 -14.40 -18.98 -15.58
C SER A 20 -14.18 -18.51 -14.13
N MET A 21 -12.91 -18.34 -13.75
CA MET A 21 -12.54 -17.69 -12.49
C MET A 21 -12.66 -16.17 -12.67
N PRO A 22 -13.39 -15.45 -11.80
CA PRO A 22 -13.44 -13.99 -11.88
C PRO A 22 -12.03 -13.42 -11.66
N VAL A 23 -11.55 -12.62 -12.61
CA VAL A 23 -10.29 -11.90 -12.49
C VAL A 23 -10.43 -10.89 -11.35
N GLN A 24 -9.80 -11.17 -10.21
CA GLN A 24 -9.71 -10.20 -9.13
C GLN A 24 -8.86 -9.02 -9.59
N LYS A 25 -9.50 -7.86 -9.71
CA LYS A 25 -8.84 -6.60 -10.04
C LYS A 25 -7.82 -6.31 -8.94
N ALA A 26 -6.53 -6.28 -9.28
CA ALA A 26 -5.49 -5.89 -8.36
C ALA A 26 -5.83 -4.49 -7.79
N ARG A 27 -5.90 -4.39 -6.46
CA ARG A 27 -6.00 -3.09 -5.78
C ARG A 27 -4.63 -2.44 -5.86
N ALA A 28 -4.58 -1.15 -6.21
CA ALA A 28 -3.36 -0.39 -6.06
C ALA A 28 -3.01 -0.34 -4.57
N LEU A 29 -1.74 -0.58 -4.23
CA LEU A 29 -1.24 -0.28 -2.89
C LEU A 29 -1.34 1.24 -2.69
N GLU A 30 -1.82 1.66 -1.53
CA GLU A 30 -1.82 3.08 -1.18
C GLU A 30 -0.38 3.60 -1.23
N PRO A 31 -0.13 4.76 -1.85
CA PRO A 31 1.21 5.31 -1.94
C PRO A 31 1.72 5.66 -0.54
N GLU A 32 3.02 5.46 -0.32
CA GLU A 32 3.69 5.88 0.90
C GLU A 32 3.48 7.37 1.14
N ARG A 33 3.21 7.73 2.40
CA ARG A 33 2.98 9.11 2.81
C ARG A 33 4.00 9.52 3.86
N TYR A 34 4.45 10.76 3.74
CA TYR A 34 5.30 11.43 4.71
C TYR A 34 4.48 12.53 5.36
N THR A 35 4.41 12.49 6.68
CA THR A 35 3.58 13.36 7.49
C THR A 35 4.46 14.24 8.37
N VAL A 36 4.09 15.51 8.47
CA VAL A 36 4.73 16.49 9.36
C VAL A 36 3.99 16.48 10.69
N TYR A 37 4.72 16.17 11.75
CA TYR A 37 4.22 16.10 13.12
C TYR A 37 4.86 17.19 13.98
N CYS A 38 4.14 17.61 15.03
CA CYS A 38 4.78 18.13 16.23
C CYS A 38 4.86 16.97 17.23
N ALA A 39 6.07 16.56 17.57
CA ALA A 39 6.33 15.50 18.55
C ALA A 39 7.33 16.03 19.58
N ASP A 40 6.97 15.97 20.86
CA ASP A 40 7.81 16.50 21.96
C ASP A 40 8.28 17.94 21.71
N ASP A 41 7.33 18.79 21.30
CA ASP A 41 7.52 20.21 20.96
C ASP A 41 8.52 20.47 19.82
N ARG A 42 8.80 19.45 19.00
CA ARG A 42 9.72 19.50 17.86
C ARG A 42 9.06 19.01 16.59
N ILE A 43 9.36 19.68 15.48
CA ILE A 43 8.92 19.24 14.16
C ILE A 43 9.65 17.95 13.76
N GLU A 44 8.89 16.93 13.37
CA GLU A 44 9.41 15.67 12.84
C GLU A 44 8.66 15.31 11.55
N VAL A 45 9.38 14.88 10.52
CA VAL A 45 8.77 14.31 9.31
C VAL A 45 8.95 12.80 9.32
N SER A 46 7.84 12.06 9.23
CA SER A 46 7.88 10.61 9.32
C SER A 46 6.91 9.94 8.35
N PHE A 47 7.26 8.74 7.92
CA PHE A 47 6.36 7.87 7.17
C PHE A 47 5.45 7.03 8.07
N TRP A 48 5.75 6.97 9.37
CA TRP A 48 4.89 6.30 10.34
C TRP A 48 3.56 7.05 10.46
N ASP A 49 2.47 6.29 10.58
CA ASP A 49 1.16 6.88 10.87
C ASP A 49 1.10 7.45 12.29
N LEU A 50 0.05 8.21 12.59
CA LEU A 50 -0.09 8.90 13.87
C LEU A 50 -0.08 7.94 15.06
N GLU A 51 -0.67 6.75 14.93
CA GLU A 51 -0.73 5.78 16.02
C GLU A 51 0.66 5.18 16.29
N GLN A 52 1.41 4.88 15.22
CA GLN A 52 2.80 4.46 15.32
C GLN A 52 3.69 5.55 15.90
N MET A 53 3.47 6.81 15.53
CA MET A 53 4.18 7.95 16.11
C MET A 53 3.88 8.09 17.59
N LYS A 54 2.62 7.93 18.02
CA LYS A 54 2.25 7.95 19.45
C LYS A 54 2.90 6.82 20.25
N VAL A 55 3.08 5.65 19.65
CA VAL A 55 3.83 4.56 20.29
C VAL A 55 5.32 4.90 20.42
N ARG A 56 5.90 5.57 19.42
CA ARG A 56 7.34 5.88 19.35
C ARG A 56 7.76 7.08 20.21
N ARG A 57 6.92 8.12 20.27
CA ARG A 57 7.20 9.41 20.92
C ARG A 57 6.35 9.64 22.18
N GLY A 58 5.36 8.77 22.44
CA GLY A 58 4.38 8.98 23.49
C GLY A 58 3.17 9.77 23.00
N SER A 59 2.26 10.11 23.90
CA SER A 59 0.97 10.72 23.52
C SER A 59 1.06 12.18 23.09
N ASN A 60 2.22 12.84 23.25
CA ASN A 60 2.43 14.23 22.85
C ASN A 60 2.82 14.36 21.38
N VAL A 61 1.92 13.91 20.49
CA VAL A 61 2.10 14.01 19.04
C VAL A 61 0.82 14.53 18.38
N CYS A 62 0.93 15.61 17.61
CA CYS A 62 -0.11 16.03 16.67
C CYS A 62 0.40 16.02 15.22
N GLN A 63 -0.53 15.76 14.32
CA GLN A 63 -0.30 15.75 12.88
C GLN A 63 -0.74 17.07 12.25
N PHE A 64 0.09 17.61 11.35
CA PHE A 64 -0.25 18.80 10.57
C PHE A 64 -0.69 18.44 9.14
N GLN A 65 0.22 17.89 8.34
CA GLN A 65 -0.03 17.65 6.91
C GLN A 65 0.75 16.46 6.38
N SER A 66 0.17 15.74 5.42
CA SER A 66 0.75 14.54 4.81
C SER A 66 0.90 14.69 3.29
N TYR A 67 2.05 14.29 2.77
CA TYR A 67 2.40 14.33 1.36
C TYR A 67 2.83 12.96 0.86
N THR A 68 2.72 12.70 -0.44
CA THR A 68 3.28 11.48 -1.07
C THR A 68 4.76 11.62 -1.46
N SER A 69 5.39 12.74 -1.09
CA SER A 69 6.80 13.01 -1.34
C SER A 69 7.43 13.60 -0.09
N TYR A 70 8.58 13.03 0.31
CA TYR A 70 9.37 13.51 1.43
C TYR A 70 9.81 14.97 1.24
N SER A 71 10.22 15.35 0.02
CA SER A 71 10.67 16.72 -0.27
C SER A 71 9.56 17.76 -0.14
N SER A 72 8.30 17.38 -0.41
CA SER A 72 7.14 18.24 -0.20
C SER A 72 6.84 18.42 1.28
N ALA A 73 6.93 17.34 2.08
CA ALA A 73 6.78 17.41 3.53
C ALA A 73 7.88 18.27 4.16
N LEU A 74 9.14 18.10 3.75
CA LEU A 74 10.26 18.94 4.19
C LEU A 74 10.08 20.41 3.80
N ASN A 75 9.63 20.71 2.58
CA ASN A 75 9.36 22.09 2.18
C ASN A 75 8.25 22.72 3.02
N PHE A 76 7.18 21.97 3.31
CA PHE A 76 6.13 22.43 4.19
C PHE A 76 6.65 22.68 5.60
N ALA A 77 7.43 21.76 6.17
CA ALA A 77 8.05 21.92 7.48
C ALA A 77 8.96 23.17 7.52
N GLN A 78 9.82 23.34 6.52
CA GLN A 78 10.73 24.47 6.40
C GLN A 78 9.97 25.80 6.32
N LYS A 79 8.96 25.87 5.46
CA LYS A 79 8.22 27.10 5.18
C LYS A 79 7.35 27.57 6.35
N ASN A 80 6.75 26.64 7.08
CA ASN A 80 5.75 26.98 8.10
C ASN A 80 6.31 26.96 9.52
N PHE A 81 7.35 26.16 9.78
CA PHE A 81 7.84 25.93 11.15
C PHE A 81 9.35 26.11 11.29
N GLY A 82 10.09 26.34 10.22
CA GLY A 82 11.55 26.48 10.27
C GLY A 82 12.33 25.18 10.04
N GLY A 83 11.64 24.06 9.76
CA GLY A 83 12.25 22.79 9.39
C GLY A 83 12.19 21.73 10.49
N GLU A 84 12.78 20.56 10.25
CA GLU A 84 12.87 19.49 11.24
C GLU A 84 13.66 19.95 12.49
N GLY A 85 13.18 19.56 13.67
CA GLY A 85 13.76 19.97 14.95
C GLY A 85 13.42 21.40 15.40
N ALA A 86 12.75 22.19 14.56
CA ALA A 86 12.23 23.49 14.99
C ALA A 86 11.15 23.33 16.07
N SER A 87 10.99 24.33 16.91
CA SER A 87 9.96 24.33 17.96
C SER A 87 8.56 24.40 17.35
N CYS A 88 7.63 23.65 17.92
CA CYS A 88 6.23 23.66 17.52
C CYS A 88 5.31 23.47 18.72
N SER A 89 4.03 23.75 18.51
CA SER A 89 2.96 23.44 19.45
C SER A 89 1.75 22.90 18.70
N CYS A 90 1.07 21.97 19.35
CA CYS A 90 -0.31 21.59 19.08
C CYS A 90 -1.23 22.54 19.89
#